data_AF-A0A7J8GEF1-F1
#
_entry.id   AF-A0A7J8GEF1-F1
#
_cell.length_a   1.000
_cell.length_b   1.000
_cell.length_c   1.000
_cell.angle_alpha   90.00
_cell.angle_beta   90.00
_cell.angle_gamma   90.00
#
_symmetry.space_group_name_H-M   'P 1'
#
loop_
_entity.id
_entity.type
_entity.pdbx_description
1 polymer ?
#
loop_
_entity_poly.entity_id
_entity_poly.type
_entity_poly.pdbx_seq_one_letter_code
_entity_poly.pdbx_strand_id
1 'polypeptide(L)'
;MTAPLINLQTERPGSSHTSMDPRGILKAFPKRKKIQANLSSKALAKIPKREDGEGTGEWLSSLRAHVVPTGIGRARAELFEKQIVQYGGQICPAQTSGVTHIVVDDSMDCERALRLLRLPRLPPGAQLVKSAWLSLCLQERRLVDTARFSIFIPNRYLDQPQLSKADQDSFPPPGTHEALLRTALSPPPPPTRPVSPPQRAEEASSTQAQLSSDGETSDGEETQVSAADLEALISGCYPTPLEGDGEPSPAPEGLEKWVCAQPSTQKATNHNPHITEKLEVLAKAYSVQGDKWRALGYAKAINALKSFHKPVTSYQEACGIPGIGKRMAEKIVEILESGHLRKLDHISDSVPVLELFSNIWGAGTKTAQMWYHQGFRSLEDIRNQASLTAQQAIGLKHYDDFLERMTREEATEIEQTVRESAQAFNPGLLCVACGSYRRGKATCGDVDVLVTHPDGRSHQGIFSRLLDSLRQRGIVSFISG
;
A
#
# COMPACT_ATOMS: atom_id res chain seq x y z
N MET A 1 -14.83 16.41 78.74
CA MET A 1 -14.24 17.75 78.54
C MET A 1 -13.89 17.82 77.05
N THR A 2 -14.77 18.31 76.17
CA THR A 2 -15.27 19.69 75.93
C THR A 2 -14.45 20.40 74.84
N ALA A 3 -15.13 20.74 73.73
CA ALA A 3 -14.63 21.64 72.68
C ALA A 3 -14.64 23.11 73.17
N PRO A 4 -14.10 24.08 72.40
CA PRO A 4 -14.78 24.61 71.20
C PRO A 4 -13.97 24.36 69.90
N LEU A 5 -14.48 24.49 68.66
CA LEU A 5 -15.71 25.08 68.09
C LEU A 5 -15.86 26.60 68.19
N ILE A 6 -15.29 27.32 67.22
CA ILE A 6 -15.90 28.54 66.67
C ILE A 6 -16.16 28.29 65.18
N ASN A 7 -17.38 28.57 64.75
CA ASN A 7 -17.87 28.46 63.38
C ASN A 7 -18.50 29.81 63.01
N LEU A 8 -18.22 30.31 61.81
CA LEU A 8 -18.86 31.50 61.24
C LEU A 8 -19.19 31.26 59.75
N GLN A 9 -20.37 30.70 59.55
CA GLN A 9 -21.20 30.96 58.36
C GLN A 9 -21.48 32.49 58.30
N THR A 10 -21.76 33.15 57.18
CA THR A 10 -22.31 32.77 55.86
C THR A 10 -21.83 33.89 54.87
N GLU A 11 -21.85 33.86 53.52
CA GLU A 11 -22.84 33.38 52.53
C GLU A 11 -22.23 32.94 51.18
N ARG A 12 -23.09 32.39 50.32
CA ARG A 12 -22.99 32.34 48.83
C ARG A 12 -24.29 32.96 48.27
N PRO A 13 -24.42 33.36 46.99
CA PRO A 13 -23.50 33.11 45.87
C PRO A 13 -23.12 34.35 45.02
N GLY A 14 -22.02 34.23 44.27
CA GLY A 14 -21.67 35.14 43.16
C GLY A 14 -21.31 34.34 41.92
N SER A 15 -21.96 34.61 40.80
CA SER A 15 -21.68 33.95 39.52
C SER A 15 -20.44 34.57 38.86
N SER A 16 -19.44 33.75 38.54
CA SER A 16 -18.46 34.07 37.50
C SER A 16 -18.19 32.83 36.65
N HIS A 17 -18.37 32.97 35.33
CA HIS A 17 -17.94 31.95 34.38
C HIS A 17 -16.42 31.77 34.51
N THR A 18 -15.97 30.57 34.85
CA THR A 18 -14.58 30.16 34.58
C THR A 18 -14.41 30.00 33.08
N SER A 19 -14.11 31.12 32.41
CA SER A 19 -13.72 31.14 31.00
C SER A 19 -12.60 30.13 30.78
N MET A 20 -12.76 29.22 29.81
CA MET A 20 -11.70 28.29 29.44
C MET A 20 -10.54 29.08 28.85
N ASP A 21 -9.44 29.16 29.59
CA ASP A 21 -8.23 29.87 29.19
C ASP A 21 -7.63 29.21 27.92
N PRO A 22 -7.66 29.87 26.74
CA PRO A 22 -7.35 29.26 25.47
C PRO A 22 -5.83 29.23 25.24
N ARG A 23 -5.09 28.63 26.19
CA ARG A 23 -3.64 28.39 26.04
C ARG A 23 -3.43 27.32 24.98
N GLY A 24 -3.27 27.79 23.75
CA GLY A 24 -2.59 27.05 22.69
C GLY A 24 -1.19 26.65 23.11
N ILE A 25 -0.55 25.80 22.32
CA ILE A 25 0.84 25.36 22.56
C ILE A 25 1.73 26.60 22.75
N LEU A 26 2.49 26.63 23.85
CA LEU A 26 3.67 27.49 23.95
C LEU A 26 4.70 26.95 22.96
N LYS A 27 4.63 27.44 21.72
CA LYS A 27 5.48 26.98 20.62
C LYS A 27 6.91 27.36 20.90
N ALA A 28 7.73 26.39 21.32
CA ALA A 28 9.16 26.57 21.54
C ALA A 28 9.89 27.09 20.28
N PHE A 29 9.34 26.81 19.10
CA PHE A 29 9.70 27.43 17.83
C PHE A 29 8.57 28.38 17.38
N PRO A 30 8.72 29.72 17.52
CA PRO A 30 7.71 30.66 17.07
C PRO A 30 7.69 30.74 15.53
N LYS A 31 6.62 30.22 14.91
CA LYS A 31 6.43 30.20 13.44
C LYS A 31 6.80 31.55 12.80
N ARG A 32 7.80 31.53 11.90
CA ARG A 32 8.29 32.72 11.19
C ARG A 32 7.23 33.24 10.23
N LYS A 33 6.78 34.49 10.39
CA LYS A 33 5.70 35.08 9.58
C LYS A 33 6.08 35.15 8.10
N LYS A 34 5.34 34.44 7.25
CA LYS A 34 5.43 34.54 5.79
C LYS A 34 4.70 35.80 5.29
N ILE A 35 5.35 36.56 4.42
CA ILE A 35 4.67 37.64 3.68
C ILE A 35 3.83 36.99 2.58
N GLN A 36 2.51 37.19 2.63
CA GLN A 36 1.57 36.62 1.67
C GLN A 36 0.58 37.68 1.20
N ALA A 37 0.47 37.86 -0.12
CA ALA A 37 -0.50 38.76 -0.73
C ALA A 37 -1.88 38.09 -0.77
N ASN A 38 -2.93 38.85 -0.44
CA ASN A 38 -4.31 38.38 -0.45
C ASN A 38 -4.90 38.34 -1.87
N LEU A 39 -5.65 37.29 -2.18
CA LEU A 39 -6.67 37.27 -3.23
C LEU A 39 -7.98 36.68 -2.67
N SER A 40 -9.10 37.28 -3.06
CA SER A 40 -10.38 37.11 -2.37
C SER A 40 -11.20 35.91 -2.84
N SER A 41 -12.06 35.41 -1.95
CA SER A 41 -13.05 34.37 -2.22
C SER A 41 -14.25 34.88 -3.04
N LYS A 42 -14.96 33.94 -3.67
CA LYS A 42 -16.37 34.09 -4.08
C LYS A 42 -17.05 32.71 -4.02
N ALA A 43 -18.30 32.67 -3.57
CA ALA A 43 -19.11 31.46 -3.44
C ALA A 43 -20.21 31.40 -4.51
N LEU A 44 -20.74 30.20 -4.76
CA LEU A 44 -21.89 29.95 -5.65
C LEU A 44 -22.81 28.85 -5.06
N ALA A 45 -24.04 28.77 -5.57
CA ALA A 45 -25.21 28.29 -4.82
C ALA A 45 -25.68 26.84 -5.13
N LYS A 46 -26.60 26.35 -4.28
CA LYS A 46 -27.23 25.01 -4.36
C LYS A 46 -28.47 24.98 -5.27
N ILE A 47 -28.67 23.89 -6.00
CA ILE A 47 -29.93 23.47 -6.66
C ILE A 47 -30.10 21.94 -6.39
N PRO A 48 -31.32 21.38 -6.21
CA PRO A 48 -31.49 20.15 -5.42
C PRO A 48 -31.46 18.80 -6.19
N LYS A 49 -31.38 17.72 -5.42
CA LYS A 49 -31.48 16.31 -5.84
C LYS A 49 -32.79 15.96 -6.57
N ARG A 50 -32.75 14.86 -7.32
CA ARG A 50 -33.87 13.92 -7.49
C ARG A 50 -33.57 12.61 -6.78
N GLU A 51 -34.60 11.84 -6.46
CA GLU A 51 -34.51 10.53 -5.82
C GLU A 51 -35.22 9.47 -6.66
N ASP A 52 -34.55 8.33 -6.84
CA ASP A 52 -35.05 7.06 -7.38
C ASP A 52 -34.24 5.97 -6.64
N GLY A 53 -34.75 4.80 -6.25
CA GLY A 53 -36.09 4.21 -6.38
C GLY A 53 -35.96 2.71 -6.10
N GLU A 54 -36.62 2.20 -5.05
CA GLU A 54 -36.46 0.79 -4.63
C GLU A 54 -37.19 -0.20 -5.54
N GLY A 55 -36.67 -1.43 -5.61
CA GLY A 55 -37.26 -2.51 -6.40
C GLY A 55 -36.56 -3.84 -6.16
N THR A 56 -37.15 -4.66 -5.29
CA THR A 56 -36.69 -6.03 -4.98
C THR A 56 -37.21 -7.01 -6.03
N GLY A 57 -36.31 -7.61 -6.81
CA GLY A 57 -36.62 -8.69 -7.74
C GLY A 57 -35.73 -9.91 -7.48
N GLU A 58 -36.31 -11.11 -7.49
CA GLU A 58 -35.61 -12.38 -7.21
C GLU A 58 -34.91 -12.94 -8.46
N TRP A 59 -34.17 -12.09 -9.17
CA TRP A 59 -33.57 -12.41 -10.47
C TRP A 59 -32.32 -13.32 -10.39
N LEU A 60 -31.84 -13.63 -9.18
CA LEU A 60 -30.81 -14.65 -8.92
C LEU A 60 -31.37 -15.99 -8.42
N SER A 61 -32.69 -16.19 -8.43
CA SER A 61 -33.37 -17.41 -7.94
C SER A 61 -32.88 -18.75 -8.53
N SER A 62 -32.26 -18.76 -9.71
CA SER A 62 -31.63 -19.95 -10.31
C SER A 62 -30.16 -20.16 -9.94
N LEU A 63 -29.50 -19.19 -9.30
CA LEU A 63 -28.08 -19.20 -9.00
C LEU A 63 -27.79 -19.93 -7.68
N ARG A 64 -27.17 -21.11 -7.78
CA ARG A 64 -26.51 -21.79 -6.64
C ARG A 64 -25.00 -21.61 -6.77
N ALA A 65 -24.41 -20.78 -5.92
CA ALA A 65 -23.04 -20.29 -6.07
C ALA A 65 -22.12 -20.64 -4.90
N HIS A 66 -20.82 -20.71 -5.16
CA HIS A 66 -19.77 -20.69 -4.15
C HIS A 66 -18.79 -19.54 -4.45
N VAL A 67 -18.50 -18.68 -3.48
CA VAL A 67 -17.54 -17.57 -3.65
C VAL A 67 -16.24 -17.91 -2.94
N VAL A 68 -15.11 -17.88 -3.67
CA VAL A 68 -13.80 -18.17 -3.10
C VAL A 68 -13.18 -16.86 -2.57
N PRO A 69 -13.03 -16.67 -1.25
CA PRO A 69 -12.56 -15.41 -0.67
C PRO A 69 -11.06 -15.14 -0.94
N THR A 70 -10.29 -16.16 -1.31
CA THR A 70 -8.88 -16.02 -1.69
C THR A 70 -8.74 -15.26 -3.00
N GLY A 71 -7.98 -14.17 -3.00
CA GLY A 71 -7.88 -13.23 -4.12
C GLY A 71 -8.95 -12.15 -4.09
N ILE A 72 -10.24 -12.53 -4.05
CA ILE A 72 -11.38 -11.58 -4.00
C ILE A 72 -11.32 -10.68 -2.75
N GLY A 73 -10.85 -11.22 -1.62
CA GLY A 73 -10.78 -10.55 -0.32
C GLY A 73 -12.06 -10.77 0.49
N ARG A 74 -11.91 -11.14 1.78
CA ARG A 74 -13.02 -11.65 2.61
C ARG A 74 -14.24 -10.71 2.64
N ALA A 75 -14.06 -9.42 2.91
CA ALA A 75 -15.17 -8.46 2.97
C ALA A 75 -15.92 -8.28 1.63
N ARG A 76 -15.26 -8.50 0.48
CA ARG A 76 -15.90 -8.48 -0.85
C ARG A 76 -16.62 -9.80 -1.15
N ALA A 77 -16.08 -10.93 -0.69
CA ALA A 77 -16.79 -12.22 -0.75
C ALA A 77 -18.05 -12.21 0.12
N GLU A 78 -17.96 -11.75 1.38
CA GLU A 78 -19.11 -11.59 2.28
C GLU A 78 -20.19 -10.65 1.70
N LEU A 79 -19.79 -9.60 0.97
CA LEU A 79 -20.72 -8.71 0.27
C LEU A 79 -21.41 -9.43 -0.90
N PHE A 80 -20.65 -10.16 -1.72
CA PHE A 80 -21.20 -10.96 -2.81
C PHE A 80 -22.16 -12.05 -2.31
N GLU A 81 -21.82 -12.76 -1.23
CA GLU A 81 -22.68 -13.77 -0.62
C GLU A 81 -24.01 -13.16 -0.14
N LYS A 82 -23.95 -12.01 0.56
CA LYS A 82 -25.14 -11.26 0.99
C LYS A 82 -25.98 -10.79 -0.20
N GLN A 83 -25.36 -10.28 -1.27
CA GLN A 83 -26.06 -9.81 -2.46
C GLN A 83 -26.67 -10.95 -3.30
N ILE A 84 -26.03 -12.12 -3.37
CA ILE A 84 -26.62 -13.30 -4.00
C ILE A 84 -27.90 -13.70 -3.28
N VAL A 85 -27.87 -13.80 -1.94
CA VAL A 85 -29.05 -14.12 -1.12
C VAL A 85 -30.12 -13.03 -1.21
N GLN A 86 -29.74 -11.76 -1.22
CA GLN A 86 -30.67 -10.62 -1.30
C GLN A 86 -31.53 -10.62 -2.58
N TYR A 87 -31.03 -11.15 -3.70
CA TYR A 87 -31.78 -11.27 -4.95
C TYR A 87 -32.26 -12.70 -5.24
N GLY A 88 -32.39 -13.55 -4.22
CA GLY A 88 -33.02 -14.87 -4.27
C GLY A 88 -32.09 -16.05 -4.57
N GLY A 89 -30.80 -15.82 -4.80
CA GLY A 89 -29.81 -16.88 -5.03
C GLY A 89 -29.37 -17.58 -3.75
N GLN A 90 -28.70 -18.73 -3.90
CA GLN A 90 -28.27 -19.58 -2.79
C GLN A 90 -26.75 -19.72 -2.76
N ILE A 91 -26.17 -19.66 -1.56
CA ILE A 91 -24.75 -19.95 -1.32
C ILE A 91 -24.60 -21.40 -0.83
N CYS A 92 -23.68 -22.15 -1.44
CA CYS A 92 -23.42 -23.55 -1.11
C CYS A 92 -21.92 -23.82 -0.97
N PRO A 93 -21.50 -24.87 -0.22
CA PRO A 93 -20.14 -25.39 -0.27
C PRO A 93 -19.78 -25.89 -1.67
N ALA A 94 -18.55 -25.68 -2.12
CA ALA A 94 -18.08 -26.10 -3.45
C ALA A 94 -18.16 -27.62 -3.70
N GLN A 95 -18.22 -28.42 -2.63
CA GLN A 95 -18.27 -29.88 -2.66
C GLN A 95 -19.72 -30.41 -2.76
N THR A 96 -20.74 -29.55 -2.77
CA THR A 96 -22.15 -29.97 -2.79
C THR A 96 -22.64 -30.22 -4.23
N SER A 97 -23.21 -31.41 -4.46
CA SER A 97 -23.89 -31.78 -5.70
C SER A 97 -25.07 -30.82 -5.99
N GLY A 98 -24.87 -29.86 -6.89
CA GLY A 98 -25.86 -28.82 -7.22
C GLY A 98 -25.31 -27.39 -7.31
N VAL A 99 -24.04 -27.16 -6.99
CA VAL A 99 -23.38 -25.87 -7.30
C VAL A 99 -23.39 -25.63 -8.81
N THR A 100 -23.89 -24.47 -9.23
CA THR A 100 -23.96 -24.06 -10.65
C THR A 100 -22.76 -23.20 -11.04
N HIS A 101 -22.27 -22.35 -10.13
CA HIS A 101 -21.20 -21.40 -10.40
C HIS A 101 -20.22 -21.35 -9.22
N ILE A 102 -18.92 -21.39 -9.50
CA ILE A 102 -17.86 -21.10 -8.54
C ILE A 102 -17.19 -19.79 -8.95
N VAL A 103 -17.35 -18.76 -8.12
CA VAL A 103 -16.85 -17.40 -8.34
C VAL A 103 -15.47 -17.27 -7.71
N VAL A 104 -14.46 -17.04 -8.53
CA VAL A 104 -13.06 -16.86 -8.12
C VAL A 104 -12.52 -15.49 -8.54
N ASP A 105 -11.36 -15.11 -8.02
CA ASP A 105 -10.70 -13.86 -8.43
C ASP A 105 -10.39 -13.81 -9.94
N ASP A 106 -10.37 -12.60 -10.50
CA ASP A 106 -10.16 -12.38 -11.94
C ASP A 106 -8.76 -12.82 -12.41
N SER A 107 -7.80 -12.93 -11.50
CA SER A 107 -6.44 -13.45 -11.73
C SER A 107 -6.25 -14.93 -11.34
N MET A 108 -7.30 -15.61 -10.89
CA MET A 108 -7.24 -17.03 -10.50
C MET A 108 -7.19 -17.95 -11.73
N ASP A 109 -6.30 -18.93 -11.69
CA ASP A 109 -6.23 -20.03 -12.66
C ASP A 109 -7.00 -21.29 -12.18
N CYS A 110 -7.26 -22.22 -13.10
CA CYS A 110 -8.05 -23.42 -12.80
C CYS A 110 -7.37 -24.37 -11.80
N GLU A 111 -6.05 -24.55 -11.86
CA GLU A 111 -5.35 -25.46 -10.95
C GLU A 111 -5.33 -24.92 -9.53
N ARG A 112 -5.02 -23.63 -9.37
CA ARG A 112 -5.02 -22.94 -8.07
C ARG A 112 -6.42 -22.88 -7.46
N ALA A 113 -7.46 -22.67 -8.27
CA ALA A 113 -8.84 -22.77 -7.82
C ALA A 113 -9.14 -24.18 -7.25
N LEU A 114 -8.86 -25.24 -8.00
CA LEU A 114 -9.08 -26.63 -7.56
C LEU A 114 -8.29 -26.97 -6.29
N ARG A 115 -7.02 -26.57 -6.20
CA ARG A 115 -6.17 -26.73 -5.00
C ARG A 115 -6.77 -26.02 -3.77
N LEU A 116 -7.26 -24.79 -3.92
CA LEU A 116 -7.88 -24.02 -2.83
C LEU A 116 -9.21 -24.62 -2.37
N LEU A 117 -10.00 -25.17 -3.30
CA LEU A 117 -11.27 -25.84 -3.03
C LEU A 117 -11.08 -27.28 -2.47
N ARG A 118 -9.85 -27.79 -2.45
CA ARG A 118 -9.49 -29.19 -2.13
C ARG A 118 -10.23 -30.20 -3.02
N LEU A 119 -10.49 -29.84 -4.27
CA LEU A 119 -11.22 -30.64 -5.25
C LEU A 119 -10.25 -31.22 -6.29
N PRO A 120 -10.28 -32.54 -6.59
CA PRO A 120 -9.46 -33.12 -7.66
C PRO A 120 -10.01 -32.81 -9.06
N ARG A 121 -11.32 -32.58 -9.18
CA ARG A 121 -12.07 -32.22 -10.39
C ARG A 121 -13.23 -31.29 -10.03
N LEU A 122 -13.76 -30.57 -11.01
CA LEU A 122 -14.91 -29.68 -10.81
C LEU A 122 -16.23 -30.49 -10.81
N PRO A 123 -17.23 -30.17 -9.96
CA PRO A 123 -18.50 -30.92 -9.94
C PRO A 123 -19.24 -30.88 -11.28
N PRO A 124 -19.91 -31.97 -11.71
CA PRO A 124 -20.67 -31.99 -12.95
C PRO A 124 -21.71 -30.86 -13.03
N GLY A 125 -21.61 -30.04 -14.08
CA GLY A 125 -22.50 -28.91 -14.32
C GLY A 125 -22.12 -27.59 -13.63
N ALA A 126 -21.08 -27.57 -12.79
CA ALA A 126 -20.58 -26.33 -12.21
C ALA A 126 -19.68 -25.56 -13.21
N GLN A 127 -19.81 -24.24 -13.26
CA GLN A 127 -18.94 -23.36 -14.05
C GLN A 127 -17.96 -22.57 -13.18
N LEU A 128 -16.67 -22.56 -13.53
CA LEU A 128 -15.66 -21.73 -12.86
C LEU A 128 -15.60 -20.35 -13.53
N VAL A 129 -16.01 -19.30 -12.81
CA VAL A 129 -16.21 -17.94 -13.35
C VAL A 129 -15.50 -16.86 -12.52
N LYS A 130 -15.11 -15.77 -13.18
CA LYS A 130 -14.40 -14.63 -12.57
C LYS A 130 -15.32 -13.69 -11.78
N SER A 131 -14.80 -13.03 -10.76
CA SER A 131 -15.53 -12.07 -9.90
C SER A 131 -16.15 -10.91 -10.68
N ALA A 132 -15.56 -10.53 -11.82
CA ALA A 132 -16.12 -9.57 -12.77
C ALA A 132 -17.52 -9.95 -13.29
N TRP A 133 -17.81 -11.25 -13.48
CA TRP A 133 -19.12 -11.72 -13.94
C TRP A 133 -20.22 -11.36 -12.94
N LEU A 134 -20.05 -11.75 -11.67
CA LEU A 134 -21.01 -11.46 -10.62
C LEU A 134 -21.14 -9.94 -10.39
N SER A 135 -20.02 -9.21 -10.48
CA SER A 135 -20.01 -7.74 -10.42
C SER A 135 -20.87 -7.11 -11.52
N LEU A 136 -20.80 -7.65 -12.75
CA LEU A 136 -21.60 -7.20 -13.89
C LEU A 136 -23.07 -7.59 -13.75
N CYS A 137 -23.38 -8.83 -13.35
CA CYS A 137 -24.76 -9.27 -13.10
C CYS A 137 -25.47 -8.35 -12.09
N LEU A 138 -24.79 -8.01 -10.99
CA LEU A 138 -25.30 -7.12 -9.94
C LEU A 138 -25.48 -5.66 -10.42
N GLN A 139 -24.60 -5.17 -11.30
CA GLN A 139 -24.76 -3.85 -11.93
C GLN A 139 -25.97 -3.82 -12.88
N GLU A 140 -26.12 -4.86 -13.70
CA GLU A 140 -27.15 -4.96 -14.75
C GLU A 140 -28.50 -5.49 -14.24
N ARG A 141 -28.59 -5.86 -12.95
CA ARG A 141 -29.75 -6.48 -12.26
C ARG A 141 -30.34 -7.68 -13.01
N ARG A 142 -29.50 -8.49 -13.64
CA ARG A 142 -29.87 -9.69 -14.42
C ARG A 142 -28.70 -10.65 -14.52
N LEU A 143 -28.99 -11.94 -14.71
CA LEU A 143 -27.96 -12.92 -15.08
C LEU A 143 -27.45 -12.60 -16.49
N VAL A 144 -26.13 -12.45 -16.61
CA VAL A 144 -25.41 -12.20 -17.88
C VAL A 144 -24.71 -13.49 -18.31
N ASP A 145 -24.52 -13.68 -19.61
CA ASP A 145 -23.76 -14.81 -20.16
C ASP A 145 -22.36 -14.94 -19.53
N THR A 146 -21.96 -16.20 -19.27
CA THR A 146 -20.69 -16.55 -18.63
C THR A 146 -19.55 -16.76 -19.61
N ALA A 147 -19.79 -16.89 -20.92
CA ALA A 147 -18.76 -17.29 -21.89
C ALA A 147 -17.58 -16.30 -22.01
N ARG A 148 -17.74 -15.04 -21.58
CA ARG A 148 -16.65 -14.04 -21.49
C ARG A 148 -15.91 -14.00 -20.16
N PHE A 149 -16.35 -14.79 -19.18
CA PHE A 149 -15.85 -14.75 -17.79
C PHE A 149 -15.54 -16.13 -17.21
N SER A 150 -15.83 -17.20 -17.94
CA SER A 150 -15.39 -18.56 -17.62
C SER A 150 -13.86 -18.65 -17.65
N ILE A 151 -13.31 -19.45 -16.74
CA ILE A 151 -11.90 -19.84 -16.77
C ILE A 151 -11.79 -21.13 -17.57
N PHE A 152 -10.82 -21.19 -18.48
CA PHE A 152 -10.58 -22.39 -19.29
C PHE A 152 -10.20 -23.58 -18.40
N ILE A 153 -10.94 -24.68 -18.52
CA ILE A 153 -10.71 -25.92 -17.78
C ILE A 153 -10.15 -26.96 -18.76
N PRO A 154 -8.88 -27.39 -18.62
CA PRO A 154 -8.33 -28.48 -19.43
C PRO A 154 -9.09 -29.79 -19.18
N ASN A 155 -9.42 -30.53 -20.24
CA ASN A 155 -10.28 -31.75 -20.20
C ASN A 155 -9.90 -32.80 -19.14
N ARG A 156 -8.64 -32.85 -18.68
CA ARG A 156 -8.18 -33.76 -17.59
C ARG A 156 -8.89 -33.51 -16.23
N TYR A 157 -9.50 -32.34 -16.04
CA TYR A 157 -10.19 -31.91 -14.81
C TYR A 157 -11.73 -31.95 -14.92
N LEU A 158 -12.27 -32.39 -16.05
CA LEU A 158 -13.70 -32.62 -16.26
C LEU A 158 -14.00 -34.12 -16.08
N ASP A 159 -15.12 -34.45 -15.44
CA ASP A 159 -15.66 -35.81 -15.48
C ASP A 159 -16.47 -36.01 -16.76
N GLN A 160 -16.10 -37.03 -17.54
CA GLN A 160 -16.73 -37.36 -18.80
C GLN A 160 -18.04 -38.12 -18.55
N PRO A 161 -19.19 -37.67 -19.10
CA PRO A 161 -20.44 -38.41 -18.97
C PRO A 161 -20.30 -39.83 -19.53
N GLN A 162 -20.72 -40.83 -18.74
CA GLN A 162 -20.76 -42.23 -19.18
C GLN A 162 -21.82 -42.40 -20.26
N LEU A 163 -21.41 -42.34 -21.53
CA LEU A 163 -22.27 -42.71 -22.65
C LEU A 163 -22.22 -44.23 -22.87
N SER A 164 -23.40 -44.81 -23.07
CA SER A 164 -23.65 -46.26 -23.09
C SER A 164 -22.82 -47.05 -24.11
N LYS A 165 -22.37 -48.25 -23.71
CA LYS A 165 -21.87 -49.27 -24.64
C LYS A 165 -23.00 -49.81 -25.53
N ALA A 166 -22.84 -49.70 -26.84
CA ALA A 166 -23.41 -50.60 -27.84
C ALA A 166 -22.70 -50.37 -29.20
N ASP A 167 -22.07 -51.42 -29.73
CA ASP A 167 -21.63 -51.63 -31.12
C ASP A 167 -20.68 -50.58 -31.79
N GLN A 168 -19.84 -50.93 -32.78
CA GLN A 168 -19.62 -52.20 -33.48
C GLN A 168 -18.14 -52.33 -33.91
N ASP A 169 -17.65 -53.56 -34.14
CA ASP A 169 -16.27 -53.83 -34.59
C ASP A 169 -16.01 -53.43 -36.06
N SER A 170 -14.78 -52.98 -36.36
CA SER A 170 -14.20 -53.00 -37.72
C SER A 170 -12.66 -52.92 -37.69
N PHE A 171 -12.02 -53.87 -38.38
CA PHE A 171 -10.57 -54.03 -38.61
C PHE A 171 -10.05 -53.13 -39.77
N PRO A 172 -8.76 -53.15 -40.17
CA PRO A 172 -7.47 -53.21 -39.42
C PRO A 172 -6.43 -52.17 -39.94
N PRO A 173 -5.20 -52.12 -39.37
CA PRO A 173 -3.99 -51.58 -40.02
C PRO A 173 -3.03 -52.69 -40.52
N PRO A 174 -2.36 -52.52 -41.67
CA PRO A 174 -0.88 -52.71 -41.69
C PRO A 174 -0.10 -51.90 -42.78
N GLY A 175 1.23 -51.86 -42.63
CA GLY A 175 2.22 -51.56 -43.70
C GLY A 175 2.96 -50.22 -43.52
N THR A 176 4.23 -50.09 -43.10
CA THR A 176 5.56 -50.73 -43.38
C THR A 176 6.27 -50.29 -44.66
N HIS A 177 7.47 -49.70 -44.51
CA HIS A 177 8.79 -50.18 -45.03
C HIS A 177 9.85 -49.18 -44.49
N GLU A 178 10.72 -49.58 -43.55
CA GLU A 178 12.10 -50.12 -43.74
C GLU A 178 13.19 -49.03 -43.84
N ALA A 179 14.47 -49.27 -43.49
CA ALA A 179 15.16 -50.53 -43.19
C ALA A 179 16.01 -50.43 -41.87
N LEU A 180 16.07 -51.43 -40.98
CA LEU A 180 16.97 -52.62 -40.94
C LEU A 180 18.48 -52.27 -40.78
N LEU A 181 19.34 -52.94 -39.99
CA LEU A 181 19.32 -54.08 -39.02
C LEU A 181 20.72 -54.06 -38.27
N ARG A 182 21.26 -54.92 -37.39
CA ARG A 182 21.02 -56.23 -36.69
C ARG A 182 22.03 -56.29 -35.48
N THR A 183 22.12 -57.22 -34.50
CA THR A 183 21.33 -58.38 -34.00
C THR A 183 21.84 -58.80 -32.58
N ALA A 184 20.99 -59.42 -31.73
CA ALA A 184 21.33 -60.29 -30.58
C ALA A 184 22.15 -59.75 -29.36
N LEU A 185 22.09 -60.29 -28.12
CA LEU A 185 21.11 -61.14 -27.39
C LEU A 185 21.36 -60.99 -25.84
N SER A 186 20.40 -61.42 -25.00
CA SER A 186 20.45 -61.42 -23.50
C SER A 186 20.95 -62.80 -22.93
N PRO A 187 20.90 -63.20 -21.61
CA PRO A 187 20.24 -62.69 -20.38
C PRO A 187 21.12 -62.77 -19.05
N PRO A 188 20.66 -63.04 -17.80
CA PRO A 188 20.13 -62.05 -16.81
C PRO A 188 20.77 -62.08 -15.35
N PRO A 189 20.11 -62.05 -14.13
CA PRO A 189 20.63 -61.38 -12.88
C PRO A 189 20.71 -62.33 -11.63
N PRO A 190 20.54 -61.98 -10.30
CA PRO A 190 20.48 -60.74 -9.46
C PRO A 190 21.51 -60.80 -8.25
N PRO A 191 21.26 -60.65 -6.88
CA PRO A 191 20.30 -59.91 -6.01
C PRO A 191 20.82 -59.26 -4.64
N THR A 192 20.33 -58.05 -4.30
CA THR A 192 19.87 -57.54 -2.95
C THR A 192 20.73 -57.33 -1.65
N ARG A 193 20.45 -56.18 -0.95
CA ARG A 193 20.22 -55.94 0.54
C ARG A 193 21.41 -55.52 1.50
N PRO A 194 21.22 -55.08 2.80
CA PRO A 194 20.90 -53.66 3.18
C PRO A 194 21.40 -53.11 4.59
N VAL A 195 20.89 -51.93 5.06
CA VAL A 195 20.79 -51.40 6.47
C VAL A 195 22.03 -50.68 7.10
N SER A 196 21.89 -50.05 8.30
CA SER A 196 22.54 -48.79 8.76
C SER A 196 23.27 -48.81 10.17
N PRO A 197 23.37 -47.73 11.00
CA PRO A 197 24.64 -47.16 11.56
C PRO A 197 24.93 -47.47 13.07
N PRO A 198 26.06 -47.03 13.70
CA PRO A 198 26.07 -45.79 14.55
C PRO A 198 27.44 -45.08 14.93
N GLN A 199 27.34 -43.88 15.56
CA GLN A 199 28.15 -43.28 16.69
C GLN A 199 29.69 -42.96 16.71
N ARG A 200 30.01 -41.64 16.76
CA ARG A 200 30.63 -40.84 17.88
C ARG A 200 32.06 -41.10 18.48
N ALA A 201 33.01 -40.18 18.25
CA ALA A 201 34.16 -39.69 19.10
C ALA A 201 34.89 -38.55 18.30
N GLU A 202 35.55 -37.48 18.81
CA GLU A 202 36.64 -37.31 19.82
C GLU A 202 37.94 -38.07 19.43
N GLU A 203 39.17 -37.55 19.39
CA GLU A 203 39.76 -36.24 19.77
C GLU A 203 41.01 -35.92 18.87
N ALA A 204 41.88 -34.96 19.23
CA ALA A 204 42.84 -34.30 18.31
C ALA A 204 44.28 -34.88 18.19
N SER A 205 44.95 -34.69 17.03
CA SER A 205 46.40 -34.32 16.91
C SER A 205 46.87 -34.02 15.47
N SER A 206 47.65 -32.94 15.32
CA SER A 206 48.87 -32.71 14.49
C SER A 206 49.32 -33.76 13.45
N THR A 207 49.85 -33.45 12.25
CA THR A 207 50.53 -32.22 11.75
C THR A 207 50.59 -32.19 10.19
N GLN A 208 50.94 -31.02 9.62
CA GLN A 208 51.70 -30.81 8.36
C GLN A 208 50.94 -30.61 7.02
N ALA A 209 51.51 -29.74 6.17
CA ALA A 209 50.99 -29.23 4.89
C ALA A 209 51.20 -30.22 3.71
N GLN A 210 50.61 -30.15 2.51
CA GLN A 210 49.72 -29.18 1.81
C GLN A 210 48.97 -29.98 0.68
N LEU A 211 48.13 -29.50 -0.27
CA LEU A 211 47.74 -28.19 -0.84
C LEU A 211 46.29 -28.28 -1.40
N SER A 212 45.87 -27.31 -2.25
CA SER A 212 44.60 -27.21 -3.03
C SER A 212 43.30 -27.17 -2.20
N SER A 213 42.66 -26.00 -2.07
CA SER A 213 41.72 -25.38 -3.04
C SER A 213 40.33 -26.00 -2.98
N ASP A 214 39.42 -25.35 -2.23
CA ASP A 214 38.43 -24.44 -2.81
C ASP A 214 37.88 -23.50 -1.71
N GLY A 215 37.58 -22.25 -2.08
CA GLY A 215 37.38 -21.16 -1.12
C GLY A 215 35.91 -20.77 -0.91
N GLU A 216 35.25 -21.39 0.08
CA GLU A 216 33.97 -20.90 0.61
C GLU A 216 34.18 -19.52 1.25
N THR A 217 33.50 -18.48 0.75
CA THR A 217 33.66 -17.11 1.28
C THR A 217 32.93 -16.96 2.62
N SER A 218 33.69 -16.88 3.71
CA SER A 218 33.16 -16.69 5.07
C SER A 218 32.48 -15.33 5.23
N ASP A 219 31.17 -15.35 5.49
CA ASP A 219 30.35 -14.17 5.81
C ASP A 219 30.60 -13.78 7.29
N GLY A 220 31.50 -12.82 7.55
CA GLY A 220 32.03 -12.63 8.90
C GLY A 220 33.05 -11.51 9.16
N GLU A 221 32.92 -10.34 8.53
CA GLU A 221 33.63 -9.13 8.97
C GLU A 221 32.64 -8.07 9.50
N GLU A 222 32.85 -7.59 10.73
CA GLU A 222 32.18 -6.37 11.21
C GLU A 222 32.78 -5.16 10.48
N THR A 223 32.18 -4.76 9.35
CA THR A 223 32.63 -3.59 8.57
C THR A 223 32.61 -2.33 9.44
N GLN A 224 33.80 -1.90 9.88
CA GLN A 224 33.92 -0.68 10.69
C GLN A 224 33.55 0.55 9.85
N VAL A 225 32.59 1.33 10.34
CA VAL A 225 32.11 2.53 9.65
C VAL A 225 33.24 3.56 9.56
N SER A 226 33.65 3.93 8.34
CA SER A 226 34.77 4.84 8.16
C SER A 226 34.38 6.30 8.44
N ALA A 227 35.37 7.16 8.68
CA ALA A 227 35.13 8.60 8.79
C ALA A 227 34.50 9.19 7.52
N ALA A 228 34.77 8.61 6.34
CA ALA A 228 34.15 9.01 5.07
C ALA A 228 32.66 8.62 4.99
N ASP A 229 32.27 7.48 5.56
CA ASP A 229 30.86 7.05 5.62
C ASP A 229 30.06 7.94 6.59
N LEU A 230 30.66 8.32 7.73
CA LEU A 230 30.06 9.26 8.67
C LEU A 230 29.86 10.65 8.04
N GLU A 231 30.86 11.17 7.32
CA GLU A 231 30.73 12.44 6.62
C GLU A 231 29.72 12.35 5.47
N ALA A 232 29.65 11.23 4.74
CA ALA A 232 28.63 11.00 3.71
C ALA A 232 27.20 10.89 4.27
N LEU A 233 27.04 10.34 5.47
CA LEU A 233 25.77 10.33 6.20
C LEU A 233 25.32 11.76 6.57
N ILE A 234 26.23 12.57 7.11
CA ILE A 234 25.99 13.94 7.58
C ILE A 234 25.74 14.90 6.40
N SER A 235 26.69 15.00 5.47
CA SER A 235 26.62 15.89 4.30
C SER A 235 25.56 15.47 3.27
N GLY A 236 25.30 14.16 3.16
CA GLY A 236 24.52 13.58 2.06
C GLY A 236 25.32 13.31 0.79
N CYS A 237 26.63 13.59 0.79
CA CYS A 237 27.54 13.39 -0.34
C CYS A 237 28.54 12.28 -0.03
N TYR A 238 28.44 11.15 -0.73
CA TYR A 238 29.56 10.20 -0.78
C TYR A 238 30.73 10.86 -1.52
N PRO A 239 31.98 10.77 -0.99
CA PRO A 239 33.15 11.11 -1.78
C PRO A 239 33.17 10.27 -3.05
N THR A 240 33.36 10.90 -4.20
CA THR A 240 33.68 10.18 -5.43
C THR A 240 34.98 9.40 -5.18
N PRO A 241 35.05 8.09 -5.49
CA PRO A 241 36.33 7.39 -5.53
C PRO A 241 37.29 8.18 -6.42
N LEU A 242 38.53 8.37 -5.98
CA LEU A 242 39.56 8.96 -6.82
C LEU A 242 39.73 8.09 -8.07
N GLU A 243 39.74 8.72 -9.23
CA GLU A 243 39.71 8.03 -10.52
C GLU A 243 40.95 7.13 -10.69
N GLY A 244 40.72 5.82 -10.63
CA GLY A 244 41.57 4.83 -11.29
C GLY A 244 40.93 4.45 -12.62
N ASP A 245 41.74 4.22 -13.65
CA ASP A 245 41.33 4.06 -15.06
C ASP A 245 40.58 2.75 -15.39
N GLY A 246 39.53 2.43 -14.63
CA GLY A 246 38.55 1.40 -14.96
C GLY A 246 37.24 2.04 -15.41
N GLU A 247 36.75 1.70 -16.61
CA GLU A 247 35.41 2.10 -17.03
C GLU A 247 34.37 1.63 -16.00
N PRO A 248 33.39 2.47 -15.60
CA PRO A 248 32.31 2.04 -14.74
C PRO A 248 31.52 0.95 -15.46
N SER A 249 31.57 -0.27 -14.94
CA SER A 249 30.94 -1.43 -15.58
C SER A 249 29.46 -1.14 -15.88
N PRO A 250 28.98 -1.40 -17.11
CA PRO A 250 27.65 -0.98 -17.53
C PRO A 250 26.58 -1.57 -16.62
N ALA A 251 25.68 -0.72 -16.13
CA ALA A 251 24.60 -1.13 -15.24
C ALA A 251 23.75 -2.24 -15.89
N PRO A 252 23.37 -3.32 -15.17
CA PRO A 252 22.73 -4.48 -15.77
C PRO A 252 21.47 -4.11 -16.57
N GLU A 253 21.37 -4.64 -17.80
CA GLU A 253 20.34 -4.21 -18.75
C GLU A 253 18.92 -4.28 -18.17
N GLY A 254 18.15 -3.21 -18.39
CA GLY A 254 16.79 -3.10 -17.89
C GLY A 254 16.68 -2.84 -16.38
N LEU A 255 17.73 -2.34 -15.71
CA LEU A 255 17.60 -1.73 -14.37
C LEU A 255 16.73 -0.45 -14.40
N GLU A 256 16.77 0.32 -15.49
CA GLU A 256 16.11 1.63 -15.64
C GLU A 256 14.60 1.65 -15.37
N LYS A 257 13.93 0.50 -15.45
CA LYS A 257 12.50 0.34 -15.09
C LYS A 257 12.23 0.59 -13.59
N TRP A 258 13.27 0.61 -12.76
CA TRP A 258 13.18 0.81 -11.31
C TRP A 258 13.49 2.27 -10.93
N VAL A 259 12.62 2.87 -10.11
CA VAL A 259 12.76 4.27 -9.67
C VAL A 259 14.04 4.52 -8.85
N CYS A 260 14.62 3.49 -8.24
CA CYS A 260 15.90 3.57 -7.53
C CYS A 260 17.13 3.53 -8.46
N ALA A 261 16.98 3.14 -9.73
CA ALA A 261 18.06 3.11 -10.72
C ALA A 261 18.20 4.43 -11.52
N GLN A 262 17.35 5.43 -11.26
CA GLN A 262 17.35 6.70 -12.01
C GLN A 262 17.61 7.91 -11.09
N PRO A 263 18.50 8.85 -11.45
CA PRO A 263 18.79 10.04 -10.65
C PRO A 263 17.56 10.91 -10.41
N SER A 264 17.26 11.22 -9.15
CA SER A 264 16.10 12.06 -8.78
C SER A 264 16.20 13.51 -9.31
N THR A 265 17.40 13.95 -9.70
CA THR A 265 17.71 15.25 -10.30
C THR A 265 17.12 15.44 -11.71
N GLN A 266 16.78 14.37 -12.43
CA GLN A 266 16.14 14.43 -13.76
C GLN A 266 14.71 15.03 -13.76
N LYS A 267 14.21 15.48 -12.60
CA LYS A 267 12.82 15.93 -12.36
C LYS A 267 12.72 17.43 -12.11
N ALA A 268 13.67 18.21 -12.62
CA ALA A 268 13.75 19.66 -12.39
C ALA A 268 12.56 20.43 -12.99
N THR A 269 12.10 20.04 -14.19
CA THR A 269 11.05 20.75 -14.94
C THR A 269 9.95 19.79 -15.37
N ASN A 270 8.72 20.04 -14.91
CA ASN A 270 7.54 19.33 -15.39
C ASN A 270 7.04 19.99 -16.69
N HIS A 271 7.22 19.33 -17.83
CA HIS A 271 6.71 19.80 -19.12
C HIS A 271 5.22 19.50 -19.35
N ASN A 272 4.58 18.77 -18.44
CA ASN A 272 3.20 18.28 -18.56
C ASN A 272 2.24 18.77 -17.44
N PRO A 273 2.32 20.04 -16.96
CA PRO A 273 1.58 20.51 -15.78
C PRO A 273 0.07 20.33 -15.95
N HIS A 274 -0.46 20.82 -17.07
CA HIS A 274 -1.87 20.77 -17.48
C HIS A 274 -2.48 19.35 -17.46
N ILE A 275 -1.70 18.30 -17.75
CA ILE A 275 -2.11 16.90 -17.59
C ILE A 275 -1.97 16.47 -16.12
N THR A 276 -0.80 16.69 -15.53
CA THR A 276 -0.47 16.17 -14.20
C THR A 276 -1.38 16.71 -13.09
N GLU A 277 -1.77 17.98 -13.14
CA GLU A 277 -2.66 18.61 -12.15
C GLU A 277 -4.06 17.97 -12.16
N LYS A 278 -4.62 17.73 -13.35
CA LYS A 278 -5.92 17.04 -13.52
C LYS A 278 -5.86 15.61 -13.01
N LEU A 279 -4.76 14.89 -13.28
CA LEU A 279 -4.55 13.54 -12.76
C LEU A 279 -4.28 13.53 -11.24
N GLU A 280 -3.65 14.56 -10.67
CA GLU A 280 -3.37 14.67 -9.23
C GLU A 280 -4.64 14.84 -8.39
N VAL A 281 -5.62 15.63 -8.85
CA VAL A 281 -6.95 15.71 -8.21
C VAL A 281 -7.60 14.32 -8.15
N LEU A 282 -7.54 13.56 -9.24
CA LEU A 282 -8.14 12.23 -9.32
C LEU A 282 -7.38 11.18 -8.49
N ALA A 283 -6.04 11.26 -8.45
CA ALA A 283 -5.20 10.42 -7.59
C ALA A 283 -5.50 10.66 -6.11
N LYS A 284 -5.62 11.94 -5.70
CA LYS A 284 -5.97 12.36 -4.35
C LYS A 284 -7.35 11.84 -3.96
N ALA A 285 -8.35 12.02 -4.82
CA ALA A 285 -9.71 11.51 -4.60
C ALA A 285 -9.74 10.00 -4.37
N TYR A 286 -9.02 9.20 -5.16
CA TYR A 286 -8.94 7.74 -4.93
C TYR A 286 -8.15 7.36 -3.67
N SER A 287 -7.11 8.12 -3.31
CA SER A 287 -6.36 7.91 -2.05
C SER A 287 -7.26 8.13 -0.83
N VAL A 288 -8.01 9.23 -0.83
CA VAL A 288 -9.00 9.61 0.19
C VAL A 288 -10.16 8.61 0.27
N GLN A 289 -10.59 8.04 -0.87
CA GLN A 289 -11.57 6.94 -0.91
C GLN A 289 -10.99 5.58 -0.46
N GLY A 290 -9.69 5.48 -0.21
CA GLY A 290 -9.02 4.23 0.20
C GLY A 290 -8.67 3.29 -0.94
N ASP A 291 -8.90 3.68 -2.20
CA ASP A 291 -8.48 2.90 -3.37
C ASP A 291 -7.01 3.14 -3.68
N LYS A 292 -6.17 2.49 -2.88
CA LYS A 292 -4.70 2.55 -2.97
C LYS A 292 -4.18 2.11 -4.34
N TRP A 293 -4.85 1.18 -5.02
CA TRP A 293 -4.41 0.64 -6.31
C TRP A 293 -4.62 1.63 -7.45
N ARG A 294 -5.81 2.26 -7.54
CA ARG A 294 -6.04 3.35 -8.50
C ARG A 294 -5.17 4.55 -8.17
N ALA A 295 -5.11 4.99 -6.91
CA ALA A 295 -4.26 6.09 -6.49
C ALA A 295 -2.78 5.89 -6.87
N LEU A 296 -2.22 4.69 -6.62
CA LEU A 296 -0.86 4.32 -7.03
C LEU A 296 -0.69 4.30 -8.56
N GLY A 297 -1.71 3.84 -9.31
CA GLY A 297 -1.71 3.85 -10.77
C GLY A 297 -1.61 5.27 -11.34
N TYR A 298 -2.41 6.21 -10.84
CA TYR A 298 -2.28 7.63 -11.22
C TYR A 298 -0.94 8.20 -10.75
N ALA A 299 -0.51 7.94 -9.51
CA ALA A 299 0.76 8.44 -8.99
C ALA A 299 1.98 7.98 -9.82
N LYS A 300 1.97 6.74 -10.35
CA LYS A 300 3.00 6.27 -11.30
C LYS A 300 2.97 7.06 -12.61
N ALA A 301 1.80 7.23 -13.22
CA ALA A 301 1.66 7.99 -14.47
C ALA A 301 2.03 9.48 -14.30
N ILE A 302 1.63 10.10 -13.20
CA ILE A 302 1.99 11.49 -12.85
C ILE A 302 3.51 11.62 -12.72
N ASN A 303 4.18 10.70 -12.00
CA ASN A 303 5.64 10.73 -11.87
C ASN A 303 6.36 10.51 -13.21
N ALA A 304 5.83 9.66 -14.09
CA ALA A 304 6.37 9.47 -15.43
C ALA A 304 6.23 10.75 -16.29
N LEU A 305 5.04 11.36 -16.32
CA LEU A 305 4.79 12.64 -17.00
C LEU A 305 5.63 13.81 -16.47
N LYS A 306 5.84 13.88 -15.14
CA LYS A 306 6.72 14.87 -14.49
C LYS A 306 8.21 14.66 -14.78
N SER A 307 8.59 13.46 -15.23
CA SER A 307 9.97 13.12 -15.62
C SER A 307 10.15 13.08 -17.15
N PHE A 308 9.09 13.32 -17.92
CA PHE A 308 9.15 13.26 -19.38
C PHE A 308 9.72 14.57 -19.95
N HIS A 309 10.75 14.44 -20.79
CA HIS A 309 11.65 15.51 -21.22
C HIS A 309 11.02 16.58 -22.15
N LYS A 310 9.72 16.47 -22.45
CA LYS A 310 8.97 17.38 -23.34
C LYS A 310 7.46 17.30 -23.03
N PRO A 311 6.65 18.23 -23.58
CA PRO A 311 5.20 18.09 -23.55
C PRO A 311 4.75 16.86 -24.35
N VAL A 312 3.77 16.12 -23.83
CA VAL A 312 3.08 15.04 -24.55
C VAL A 312 2.03 15.64 -25.48
N THR A 313 2.00 15.18 -26.73
CA THR A 313 1.17 15.75 -27.82
C THR A 313 0.24 14.74 -28.48
N SER A 314 0.40 13.43 -28.23
CA SER A 314 -0.37 12.38 -28.91
C SER A 314 -0.63 11.14 -28.04
N TYR A 315 -1.62 10.33 -28.44
CA TYR A 315 -1.93 9.03 -27.83
C TYR A 315 -0.74 8.06 -27.88
N GLN A 316 -0.06 8.03 -29.03
CA GLN A 316 1.06 7.13 -29.31
C GLN A 316 2.26 7.48 -28.42
N GLU A 317 2.57 8.77 -28.29
CA GLU A 317 3.59 9.27 -27.36
C GLU A 317 3.23 8.97 -25.91
N ALA A 318 1.98 9.21 -25.50
CA ALA A 318 1.51 8.85 -24.16
C ALA A 318 1.64 7.35 -23.86
N CYS A 319 1.35 6.47 -24.84
CA CYS A 319 1.55 5.02 -24.69
C CYS A 319 3.03 4.58 -24.72
N GLY A 320 3.92 5.39 -25.29
CA GLY A 320 5.35 5.13 -25.32
C GLY A 320 6.06 5.40 -24.00
N ILE A 321 5.43 6.15 -23.07
CA ILE A 321 6.01 6.47 -21.76
C ILE A 321 5.91 5.25 -20.83
N PRO A 322 7.03 4.76 -20.27
CA PRO A 322 7.02 3.65 -19.31
C PRO A 322 6.07 3.87 -18.13
N GLY A 323 5.17 2.92 -17.91
CA GLY A 323 4.16 2.98 -16.86
C GLY A 323 2.81 3.60 -17.28
N ILE A 324 2.67 4.14 -18.49
CA ILE A 324 1.41 4.69 -19.02
C ILE A 324 0.77 3.68 -19.98
N GLY A 325 -0.23 2.94 -19.50
CA GLY A 325 -1.02 2.03 -20.34
C GLY A 325 -2.15 2.74 -21.10
N LYS A 326 -2.73 2.04 -22.11
CA LYS A 326 -3.82 2.53 -22.98
C LYS A 326 -4.90 3.35 -22.26
N ARG A 327 -5.46 2.81 -21.17
CA ARG A 327 -6.49 3.46 -20.32
C ARG A 327 -6.09 4.77 -19.66
N MET A 328 -4.79 5.05 -19.57
CA MET A 328 -4.24 6.32 -19.07
C MET A 328 -3.94 7.26 -20.24
N ALA A 329 -3.36 6.74 -21.34
CA ALA A 329 -3.17 7.51 -22.58
C ALA A 329 -4.50 8.06 -23.14
N GLU A 330 -5.59 7.28 -23.09
CA GLU A 330 -6.96 7.75 -23.38
C GLU A 330 -7.34 9.03 -22.61
N LYS A 331 -6.90 9.16 -21.35
CA LYS A 331 -7.23 10.30 -20.47
C LYS A 331 -6.29 11.46 -20.65
N ILE A 332 -5.04 11.18 -21.03
CA ILE A 332 -4.06 12.20 -21.44
C ILE A 332 -4.56 12.87 -22.72
N VAL A 333 -5.05 12.09 -23.70
CA VAL A 333 -5.69 12.61 -24.92
C VAL A 333 -6.95 13.41 -24.61
N GLU A 334 -7.85 12.91 -23.74
CA GLU A 334 -9.04 13.66 -23.33
C GLU A 334 -8.69 15.04 -22.73
N ILE A 335 -7.60 15.13 -21.95
CA ILE A 335 -7.09 16.40 -21.40
C ILE A 335 -6.43 17.28 -22.48
N LEU A 336 -5.72 16.70 -23.44
CA LEU A 336 -5.11 17.45 -24.55
C LEU A 336 -6.16 18.03 -25.52
N GLU A 337 -7.23 17.28 -25.80
CA GLU A 337 -8.30 17.68 -26.71
C GLU A 337 -9.29 18.68 -26.09
N SER A 338 -9.56 18.57 -24.77
CA SER A 338 -10.61 19.36 -24.10
C SER A 338 -10.14 20.31 -23.00
N GLY A 339 -8.86 20.25 -22.61
CA GLY A 339 -8.34 20.93 -21.41
C GLY A 339 -8.88 20.36 -20.08
N HIS A 340 -9.63 19.25 -20.12
CA HIS A 340 -10.40 18.73 -19.00
C HIS A 340 -10.42 17.21 -18.95
N LEU A 341 -10.94 16.65 -17.84
CA LEU A 341 -11.11 15.22 -17.65
C LEU A 341 -12.48 14.98 -17.04
N ARG A 342 -13.42 14.44 -17.83
CA ARG A 342 -14.83 14.23 -17.45
C ARG A 342 -15.01 13.40 -16.18
N LYS A 343 -14.00 12.60 -15.82
CA LYS A 343 -14.02 11.80 -14.59
C LYS A 343 -13.87 12.66 -13.31
N LEU A 344 -13.38 13.90 -13.41
CA LEU A 344 -13.34 14.85 -12.29
C LEU A 344 -14.74 15.32 -11.89
N ASP A 345 -15.62 15.55 -12.88
CA ASP A 345 -17.03 15.94 -12.66
C ASP A 345 -17.86 14.83 -11.98
N HIS A 346 -17.31 13.61 -11.96
CA HIS A 346 -17.90 12.41 -11.37
C HIS A 346 -17.05 11.90 -10.18
N ILE A 347 -16.45 12.82 -9.42
CA ILE A 347 -15.91 12.60 -8.08
C ILE A 347 -17.08 12.65 -7.09
N SER A 348 -17.07 11.76 -6.09
CA SER A 348 -18.16 11.68 -5.11
C SER A 348 -18.09 12.81 -4.08
N ASP A 349 -19.25 13.37 -3.72
CA ASP A 349 -19.45 14.33 -2.61
C ASP A 349 -18.86 13.87 -1.26
N SER A 350 -18.59 12.57 -1.09
CA SER A 350 -17.88 12.04 0.07
C SER A 350 -16.41 12.48 0.15
N VAL A 351 -15.75 12.80 -0.97
CA VAL A 351 -14.31 13.04 -1.02
C VAL A 351 -13.87 14.25 -0.19
N PRO A 352 -14.49 15.45 -0.28
CA PRO A 352 -14.10 16.58 0.58
C PRO A 352 -14.23 16.28 2.08
N VAL A 353 -15.25 15.51 2.49
CA VAL A 353 -15.48 15.15 3.89
C VAL A 353 -14.49 14.07 4.36
N LEU A 354 -14.25 13.05 3.53
CA LEU A 354 -13.25 12.01 3.81
C LEU A 354 -11.84 12.60 3.85
N GLU A 355 -11.55 13.65 3.08
CA GLU A 355 -10.29 14.39 3.16
C GLU A 355 -10.19 15.19 4.46
N LEU A 356 -11.21 16.00 4.77
CA LEU A 356 -11.33 16.75 6.03
C LEU A 356 -11.06 15.86 7.26
N PHE A 357 -11.59 14.63 7.23
CA PHE A 357 -11.38 13.65 8.30
C PHE A 357 -10.02 12.94 8.24
N SER A 358 -9.49 12.65 7.05
CA SER A 358 -8.17 12.01 6.90
C SER A 358 -7.00 12.95 7.25
N ASN A 359 -7.26 14.25 7.29
CA ASN A 359 -6.30 15.28 7.72
C ASN A 359 -6.17 15.39 9.25
N ILE A 360 -7.08 14.79 10.04
CA ILE A 360 -6.94 14.72 11.50
C ILE A 360 -5.81 13.74 11.83
N TRP A 361 -4.76 14.21 12.53
CA TRP A 361 -3.64 13.34 12.94
C TRP A 361 -4.15 12.17 13.79
N GLY A 362 -3.75 10.94 13.44
CA GLY A 362 -4.28 9.70 14.02
C GLY A 362 -5.57 9.16 13.36
N ALA A 363 -6.15 9.83 12.37
CA ALA A 363 -7.34 9.38 11.64
C ALA A 363 -7.00 8.95 10.20
N GLY A 364 -6.57 7.69 10.04
CA GLY A 364 -6.39 7.11 8.70
C GLY A 364 -7.72 6.91 7.95
N THR A 365 -7.65 6.54 6.67
CA THR A 365 -8.82 6.40 5.78
C THR A 365 -9.96 5.55 6.34
N LYS A 366 -9.66 4.49 7.11
CA LYS A 366 -10.68 3.67 7.79
C LYS A 366 -11.49 4.48 8.82
N THR A 367 -10.82 5.32 9.60
CA THR A 367 -11.43 6.19 10.60
C THR A 367 -12.29 7.26 9.92
N ALA A 368 -11.76 7.90 8.88
CA ALA A 368 -12.51 8.86 8.07
C ALA A 368 -13.77 8.24 7.43
N GLN A 369 -13.65 7.02 6.88
CA GLN A 369 -14.79 6.26 6.37
C GLN A 369 -15.80 5.91 7.47
N MET A 370 -15.35 5.45 8.64
CA MET A 370 -16.23 5.15 9.78
C MET A 370 -17.07 6.36 10.19
N TRP A 371 -16.42 7.51 10.42
CA TRP A 371 -17.08 8.78 10.75
C TRP A 371 -18.05 9.23 9.65
N TYR A 372 -17.69 9.06 8.37
CA TYR A 372 -18.59 9.37 7.26
C TYR A 372 -19.85 8.48 7.25
N HIS A 373 -19.73 7.18 7.54
CA HIS A 373 -20.88 6.28 7.64
C HIS A 373 -21.72 6.51 8.90
N GLN A 374 -21.12 7.03 9.98
CA GLN A 374 -21.84 7.51 11.18
C GLN A 374 -22.60 8.83 10.94
N GLY A 375 -22.49 9.43 9.76
CA GLY A 375 -23.25 10.63 9.36
C GLY A 375 -22.51 11.95 9.57
N PHE A 376 -21.34 11.95 10.21
CA PHE A 376 -20.55 13.17 10.47
C PHE A 376 -20.09 13.82 9.15
N ARG A 377 -20.15 15.16 9.06
CA ARG A 377 -19.77 15.92 7.84
C ARG A 377 -18.80 17.07 8.09
N SER A 378 -18.54 17.43 9.34
CA SER A 378 -17.70 18.54 9.77
C SER A 378 -16.77 18.14 10.92
N LEU A 379 -15.71 18.92 11.16
CA LEU A 379 -14.86 18.76 12.34
C LEU A 379 -15.63 18.93 13.66
N GLU A 380 -16.73 19.70 13.64
CA GLU A 380 -17.55 19.97 14.81
C GLU A 380 -18.42 18.77 15.20
N ASP A 381 -18.86 17.96 14.23
CA ASP A 381 -19.48 16.66 14.51
C ASP A 381 -18.47 15.74 15.24
N ILE A 382 -17.22 15.72 14.77
CA ILE A 382 -16.14 14.93 15.38
C ILE A 382 -15.85 15.40 16.81
N ARG A 383 -15.82 16.71 17.08
CA ARG A 383 -15.59 17.25 18.43
C ARG A 383 -16.67 16.86 19.44
N ASN A 384 -17.94 16.86 19.01
CA ASN A 384 -19.07 16.74 19.92
C ASN A 384 -19.66 15.32 19.99
N GLN A 385 -19.41 14.45 19.01
CA GLN A 385 -20.12 13.17 18.86
C GLN A 385 -19.20 11.95 18.63
N ALA A 386 -17.95 12.13 18.21
CA ALA A 386 -17.06 11.01 17.93
C ALA A 386 -16.29 10.56 19.19
N SER A 387 -16.17 9.24 19.36
CA SER A 387 -15.18 8.67 20.29
C SER A 387 -13.79 8.74 19.65
N LEU A 388 -12.84 9.41 20.32
CA LEU A 388 -11.50 9.71 19.81
C LEU A 388 -10.42 9.01 20.64
N THR A 389 -9.36 8.55 19.98
CA THR A 389 -8.11 8.23 20.69
C THR A 389 -7.43 9.51 21.19
N ALA A 390 -6.51 9.40 22.16
CA ALA A 390 -5.74 10.56 22.63
C ALA A 390 -5.01 11.27 21.47
N GLN A 391 -4.42 10.50 20.55
CA GLN A 391 -3.78 11.02 19.33
C GLN A 391 -4.76 11.82 18.46
N GLN A 392 -5.97 11.29 18.24
CA GLN A 392 -7.01 11.95 17.43
C GLN A 392 -7.55 13.22 18.09
N ALA A 393 -7.68 13.24 19.43
CA ALA A 393 -8.05 14.44 20.16
C ALA A 393 -6.99 15.55 20.03
N ILE A 394 -5.70 15.20 20.06
CA ILE A 394 -4.60 16.12 19.78
C ILE A 394 -4.64 16.59 18.32
N GLY A 395 -4.83 15.66 17.37
CA GLY A 395 -4.95 15.94 15.95
C GLY A 395 -6.11 16.87 15.58
N LEU A 396 -7.23 16.77 16.30
CA LEU A 396 -8.41 17.62 16.11
C LEU A 396 -8.28 18.98 16.82
N LYS A 397 -7.54 19.05 17.94
CA LYS A 397 -7.22 20.30 18.64
C LYS A 397 -6.22 21.16 17.86
N HIS A 398 -5.29 20.53 17.14
CA HIS A 398 -4.21 21.20 16.40
C HIS A 398 -4.31 21.00 14.88
N TYR A 399 -5.52 20.74 14.38
CA TYR A 399 -5.82 20.42 12.97
C TYR A 399 -5.18 21.40 11.97
N ASP A 400 -5.48 22.71 12.09
CA ASP A 400 -4.94 23.73 11.19
C ASP A 400 -3.42 23.92 11.35
N ASP A 401 -2.91 23.71 12.58
CA ASP A 401 -1.50 23.82 12.93
C ASP A 401 -0.64 22.71 12.28
N PHE A 402 -1.21 21.51 12.12
CA PHE A 402 -0.62 20.37 11.42
C PHE A 402 -0.78 20.41 9.89
N LEU A 403 -1.74 21.17 9.37
CA LEU A 403 -1.91 21.39 7.92
C LEU A 403 -0.96 22.47 7.37
N GLU A 404 -0.54 23.42 8.21
CA GLU A 404 0.43 24.44 7.81
C GLU A 404 1.82 23.83 7.58
N ARG A 405 2.40 24.09 6.39
CA ARG A 405 3.74 23.59 6.04
C ARG A 405 4.84 24.45 6.64
N MET A 406 5.63 23.86 7.54
CA MET A 406 6.85 24.48 8.08
C MET A 406 7.87 24.83 6.99
N THR A 407 8.67 25.87 7.22
CA THR A 407 9.74 26.25 6.29
C THR A 407 10.96 25.32 6.43
N ARG A 408 11.94 25.46 5.54
CA ARG A 408 13.18 24.68 5.65
C ARG A 408 13.99 25.10 6.88
N GLU A 409 13.99 26.39 7.20
CA GLU A 409 14.72 27.00 8.32
C GLU A 409 14.09 26.57 9.67
N GLU A 410 12.76 26.52 9.75
CA GLU A 410 12.04 25.97 10.91
C GLU A 410 12.40 24.50 11.16
N ALA A 411 12.52 23.71 10.08
CA ALA A 411 13.01 22.33 10.19
C ALA A 411 14.48 22.24 10.63
N THR A 412 15.35 23.18 10.23
CA THR A 412 16.74 23.29 10.73
C THR A 412 16.77 23.62 12.23
N GLU A 413 15.96 24.58 12.70
CA GLU A 413 15.88 24.97 14.12
C GLU A 413 15.41 23.81 15.02
N ILE A 414 14.43 23.03 14.55
CA ILE A 414 13.96 21.81 15.22
C ILE A 414 15.07 20.75 15.28
N GLU A 415 15.73 20.47 14.15
CA GLU A 415 16.81 19.47 14.06
C GLU A 415 17.99 19.83 14.97
N GLN A 416 18.47 21.08 14.92
CA GLN A 416 19.53 21.56 15.79
C GLN A 416 19.17 21.40 17.28
N THR A 417 17.94 21.70 17.67
CA THR A 417 17.52 21.56 19.07
C THR A 417 17.47 20.10 19.53
N VAL A 418 17.14 19.17 18.63
CA VAL A 418 17.26 17.72 18.89
C VAL A 418 18.72 17.31 19.01
N ARG A 419 19.61 17.78 18.11
CA ARG A 419 21.06 17.55 18.17
C ARG A 419 21.66 18.00 19.50
N GLU A 420 21.44 19.25 19.89
CA GLU A 420 21.92 19.82 21.15
C GLU A 420 21.45 19.01 22.36
N SER A 421 20.16 18.62 22.36
CA SER A 421 19.58 17.83 23.45
C SER A 421 20.13 16.41 23.52
N ALA A 422 20.52 15.81 22.40
CA ALA A 422 21.16 14.50 22.35
C ALA A 422 22.64 14.58 22.77
N GLN A 423 23.39 15.54 22.23
CA GLN A 423 24.82 15.71 22.50
C GLN A 423 25.10 16.11 23.95
N ALA A 424 24.15 16.73 24.64
CA ALA A 424 24.19 16.95 26.09
C ALA A 424 24.21 15.66 26.93
N PHE A 425 23.74 14.51 26.40
CA PHE A 425 23.87 13.20 27.05
C PHE A 425 25.14 12.45 26.64
N ASN A 426 25.53 12.55 25.37
CA ASN A 426 26.77 11.98 24.84
C ASN A 426 27.21 12.78 23.58
N PRO A 427 28.33 13.51 23.62
CA PRO A 427 28.83 14.30 22.49
C PRO A 427 29.10 13.51 21.20
N GLY A 428 29.32 12.19 21.28
CA GLY A 428 29.50 11.32 20.11
C GLY A 428 28.20 10.99 19.37
N LEU A 429 27.03 11.40 19.87
CA LEU A 429 25.75 11.18 19.19
C LEU A 429 25.62 12.04 17.93
N LEU A 430 25.31 11.37 16.82
CA LEU A 430 25.05 11.98 15.53
C LEU A 430 23.55 12.15 15.35
N CYS A 431 23.14 13.39 15.02
CA CYS A 431 21.76 13.75 14.68
C CYS A 431 21.73 14.32 13.26
N VAL A 432 20.85 13.77 12.42
CA VAL A 432 20.75 14.08 10.98
C VAL A 432 19.27 14.18 10.59
N ALA A 433 18.83 15.31 10.05
CA ALA A 433 17.50 15.40 9.43
C ALA A 433 17.43 14.52 8.17
N CYS A 434 16.39 13.70 8.10
CA CYS A 434 16.10 12.78 7.02
C CYS A 434 14.91 13.32 6.19
N GLY A 435 13.98 12.43 5.80
CA GLY A 435 12.66 12.86 5.36
C GLY A 435 12.60 13.74 4.12
N SER A 436 11.61 14.64 4.12
CA SER A 436 11.44 15.65 3.06
C SER A 436 12.55 16.70 3.06
N TYR A 437 13.16 16.97 4.23
CA TYR A 437 14.27 17.90 4.40
C TYR A 437 15.54 17.44 3.66
N ARG A 438 16.02 16.21 3.88
CA ARG A 438 17.21 15.64 3.21
C ARG A 438 17.02 15.50 1.70
N ARG A 439 15.78 15.39 1.22
CA ARG A 439 15.41 15.41 -0.21
C ARG A 439 15.25 16.82 -0.79
N GLY A 440 15.86 17.84 -0.18
CA GLY A 440 15.94 19.21 -0.71
C GLY A 440 14.60 19.95 -0.84
N LYS A 441 13.53 19.55 -0.13
CA LYS A 441 12.26 20.29 -0.18
C LYS A 441 12.37 21.64 0.55
N ALA A 442 11.76 22.66 -0.06
CA ALA A 442 11.71 24.03 0.47
C ALA A 442 10.70 24.23 1.63
N THR A 443 9.75 23.31 1.79
CA THR A 443 8.85 23.24 2.95
C THR A 443 8.63 21.79 3.35
N CYS A 444 8.54 21.52 4.65
CA CYS A 444 8.29 20.19 5.21
C CYS A 444 6.85 20.11 5.77
N GLY A 445 6.38 18.92 6.11
CA GLY A 445 5.19 18.76 6.99
C GLY A 445 5.57 18.27 8.39
N ASP A 446 6.76 17.68 8.47
CA ASP A 446 7.32 16.86 9.52
C ASP A 446 8.85 17.02 9.49
N VAL A 447 9.51 16.78 10.62
CA VAL A 447 10.98 16.69 10.72
C VAL A 447 11.36 15.28 11.18
N ASP A 448 11.73 14.43 10.23
CA ASP A 448 12.38 13.16 10.53
C ASP A 448 13.82 13.44 11.01
N VAL A 449 14.21 13.03 12.22
CA VAL A 449 15.60 13.11 12.71
C VAL A 449 16.09 11.70 13.05
N LEU A 450 17.13 11.24 12.35
CA LEU A 450 17.89 10.04 12.72
C LEU A 450 18.86 10.39 13.85
N VAL A 451 18.84 9.60 14.93
CA VAL A 451 19.81 9.67 16.04
C VAL A 451 20.57 8.36 16.09
N THR A 452 21.90 8.41 16.05
CA THR A 452 22.78 7.23 16.06
C THR A 452 24.13 7.54 16.73
N HIS A 453 24.99 6.53 16.87
CA HIS A 453 26.36 6.66 17.39
C HIS A 453 27.30 5.73 16.62
N PRO A 454 28.54 6.13 16.27
CA PRO A 454 29.45 5.33 15.43
C PRO A 454 29.80 3.93 15.94
N ASP A 455 29.75 3.71 17.27
CA ASP A 455 30.00 2.40 17.89
C ASP A 455 28.83 1.39 17.75
N GLY A 456 27.71 1.79 17.14
CA GLY A 456 26.49 0.97 17.03
C GLY A 456 25.77 0.67 18.35
N ARG A 457 26.21 1.21 19.49
CA ARG A 457 25.77 0.80 20.83
C ARG A 457 25.37 1.97 21.74
N SER A 458 26.13 3.07 21.77
CA SER A 458 25.89 4.17 22.72
C SER A 458 24.68 5.06 22.42
N HIS A 459 23.92 4.76 21.35
CA HIS A 459 22.59 5.33 21.09
C HIS A 459 21.44 4.51 21.72
N GLN A 460 21.71 3.30 22.26
CA GLN A 460 20.67 2.44 22.81
C GLN A 460 20.02 3.09 24.06
N GLY A 461 18.68 3.09 24.09
CA GLY A 461 17.91 3.70 25.17
C GLY A 461 17.94 5.23 25.23
N ILE A 462 18.57 5.94 24.29
CA ILE A 462 18.64 7.41 24.32
C ILE A 462 17.26 8.07 24.14
N PHE A 463 16.37 7.43 23.37
CA PHE A 463 15.11 8.03 22.91
C PHE A 463 14.24 8.55 24.08
N SER A 464 14.00 7.76 25.12
CA SER A 464 13.18 8.19 26.26
C SER A 464 13.83 9.34 27.04
N ARG A 465 15.14 9.27 27.29
CA ARG A 465 15.90 10.33 27.99
C ARG A 465 15.90 11.64 27.22
N LEU A 466 16.10 11.58 25.91
CA LEU A 466 16.04 12.71 24.99
C LEU A 466 14.64 13.33 24.96
N LEU A 467 13.61 12.49 24.89
CA LEU A 467 12.21 12.89 24.85
C LEU A 467 11.75 13.56 26.16
N ASP A 468 12.19 13.05 27.31
CA ASP A 468 11.91 13.66 28.62
C ASP A 468 12.72 14.95 28.86
N SER A 469 13.94 15.07 28.34
CA SER A 469 14.70 16.32 28.30
C SER A 469 13.98 17.39 27.46
N LEU A 470 13.53 17.04 26.26
CA LEU A 470 12.76 17.93 25.38
C LEU A 470 11.39 18.31 25.99
N ARG A 471 10.75 17.43 26.78
CA ARG A 471 9.57 17.77 27.60
C ARG A 471 9.90 18.79 28.69
N GLN A 472 10.98 18.57 29.46
CA GLN A 472 11.41 19.47 30.54
C GLN A 472 11.79 20.87 30.01
N ARG A 473 12.38 20.95 28.81
CA ARG A 473 12.63 22.20 28.06
C ARG A 473 11.37 22.86 27.50
N GLY A 474 10.18 22.26 27.66
CA GLY A 474 8.90 22.77 27.13
C GLY A 474 8.72 22.61 25.60
N ILE A 475 9.60 21.87 24.93
CA ILE A 475 9.61 21.73 23.46
C ILE A 475 8.57 20.71 22.99
N VAL A 476 8.45 19.58 23.70
CA VAL A 476 7.49 18.52 23.37
C VAL A 476 6.17 18.74 24.10
N SER A 477 5.14 19.16 23.37
CA SER A 477 3.79 19.38 23.90
C SER A 477 2.95 18.11 24.00
N PHE A 478 3.13 17.16 23.08
CA PHE A 478 2.32 15.95 22.95
C PHE A 478 3.15 14.78 22.43
N ILE A 479 2.74 13.55 22.75
CA ILE A 479 3.38 12.31 22.31
C ILE A 479 2.29 11.30 21.94
N SER A 480 2.46 10.60 20.81
CA SER A 480 1.78 9.32 20.59
C SER A 480 2.71 8.21 21.08
N GLY A 481 2.18 7.33 21.93
CA GLY A 481 2.66 5.95 22.00
C GLY A 481 2.13 5.12 20.83
#